data_AF-A0A2V9WE40-F1
#
_entry.id   AF-A0A2V9WE40-F1
#
_cell.length_a   1.000
_cell.length_b   1.000
_cell.length_c   1.000
_cell.angle_alpha   90.00
_cell.angle_beta   90.00
_cell.angle_gamma   90.00
#
_symmetry.space_group_name_H-M   'P 1'
#
loop_
_entity.id
_entity.type
_entity.pdbx_description
1 polymer ?
#
loop_
_entity_poly.entity_id
_entity_poly.type
_entity_poly.pdbx_seq_one_letter_code
_entity_poly.pdbx_strand_id
1 'polypeptide(L)' 'AGTEFLDVFQQIDADHYDRSGHIPTSFRAKTGVLVPELNKFYLAVPHHEKQVAELRVYDVLP' A
#
# COMPACT_ATOMS: atom_id res chain seq x y z
N ALA A 1 -2.71 10.98 -12.05
CA ALA A 1 -2.23 10.75 -10.68
C ALA A 1 -2.42 9.27 -10.36
N GLY A 2 -1.39 8.61 -9.81
CA GLY A 2 -1.32 7.15 -9.65
C GLY A 2 -2.55 6.56 -8.96
N THR A 3 -3.33 5.74 -9.68
CA THR A 3 -4.56 5.10 -9.15
C THR A 3 -4.41 3.61 -8.89
N GLU A 4 -3.19 3.08 -9.07
CA GLU A 4 -2.94 1.65 -9.24
C GLU A 4 -1.59 1.23 -8.64
N PHE A 5 -0.99 2.04 -7.76
CA PHE A 5 0.27 1.68 -7.10
C PHE A 5 0.24 2.03 -5.61
N LEU A 6 0.93 1.20 -4.82
CA LEU A 6 1.32 1.44 -3.45
C LEU A 6 2.81 1.79 -3.49
N ASP A 7 3.12 3.07 -3.28
CA ASP A 7 4.48 3.54 -3.11
C ASP A 7 4.87 3.46 -1.63
N VAL A 8 6.03 2.88 -1.35
CA VAL A 8 6.62 2.81 -0.02
C VAL A 8 7.83 3.73 0.00
N PHE A 9 7.89 4.59 1.00
CA PHE A 9 8.98 5.53 1.20
C PHE A 9 9.68 5.24 2.52
N GLN A 10 11.00 5.16 2.48
CA GLN A 10 11.85 5.10 3.67
C GLN A 10 12.39 6.51 3.95
N GLN A 11 12.21 6.98 5.18
CA GLN A 11 12.83 8.23 5.60
C GLN A 11 14.31 7.98 5.92
N ILE A 12 15.19 8.73 5.26
CA ILE A 12 16.64 8.63 5.47
C ILE A 12 17.07 9.63 6.56
N ASP A 13 16.58 10.86 6.46
CA ASP A 13 16.73 11.90 7.49
C ASP A 13 15.59 12.94 7.38
N ALA A 14 15.73 14.09 8.04
CA ALA A 14 14.67 15.11 8.05
C ALA A 14 14.38 15.61 6.63
N ASP A 15 13.13 15.49 6.18
CA ASP A 15 12.67 15.90 4.86
C ASP A 15 13.31 15.17 3.66
N HIS A 16 14.12 14.13 3.88
CA HIS A 16 14.69 13.27 2.84
C HIS A 16 14.09 11.86 2.88
N TYR A 17 13.45 11.48 1.78
CA TYR A 17 12.77 10.20 1.62
C TYR A 17 13.18 9.54 0.31
N ASP A 18 13.53 8.27 0.39
CA ASP A 18 13.76 7.44 -0.78
C ASP A 18 12.57 6.50 -1.00
N ARG A 19 12.19 6.30 -2.26
CA ARG A 19 11.16 5.31 -2.61
C ARG A 19 11.77 3.91 -2.53
N SER A 20 11.43 3.17 -1.48
CA SER A 20 11.88 1.80 -1.24
C SER A 20 11.00 0.74 -1.91
N GLY A 21 9.77 1.09 -2.29
CA GLY A 21 8.86 0.17 -2.97
C GLY A 21 7.91 0.86 -3.94
N HIS A 22 7.62 0.19 -5.06
CA HIS A 22 6.62 0.60 -6.04
C HIS A 22 5.81 -0.64 -6.46
N ILE A 23 4.71 -0.89 -5.76
CA ILE A 23 3.97 -2.15 -5.85
C ILE A 23 2.68 -1.90 -6.65
N PRO A 24 2.43 -2.64 -7.75
CA PRO A 24 1.16 -2.52 -8.48
C PRO A 24 0.00 -2.97 -7.59
N THR A 25 -1.03 -2.14 -7.53
CA THR A 25 -2.29 -2.39 -6.83
C THR A 25 -3.41 -2.58 -7.84
N SER A 26 -4.62 -2.14 -7.50
CA SER A 26 -5.80 -2.29 -8.35
C SER A 26 -6.58 -0.99 -8.36
N PHE A 27 -7.49 -0.89 -9.33
CA PHE A 27 -8.28 0.31 -9.55
C PHE A 27 -8.93 0.81 -8.25
N ARG A 28 -8.57 2.04 -7.85
CA ARG A 28 -9.10 2.72 -6.65
C ARG A 28 -8.86 1.98 -5.33
N ALA A 29 -7.87 1.11 -5.24
CA ALA A 29 -7.39 0.57 -3.98
C ALA A 29 -6.61 1.65 -3.19
N LYS A 30 -7.34 2.52 -2.49
CA LYS A 30 -6.81 3.71 -1.80
C LYS A 30 -7.05 3.73 -0.29
N THR A 31 -7.92 2.84 0.19
CA THR A 31 -8.22 2.73 1.62
C THR A 31 -7.32 1.67 2.22
N GLY A 32 -6.49 2.05 3.19
CA GLY A 32 -5.63 1.11 3.89
C GLY A 32 -5.32 1.56 5.30
N VAL A 33 -4.81 0.62 6.11
CA VAL A 33 -4.39 0.84 7.49
C VAL A 33 -3.08 0.13 7.75
N LEU A 34 -2.12 0.86 8.33
CA LEU A 34 -0.91 0.30 8.91
C LEU A 34 -1.21 -0.07 10.36
N VAL A 35 -0.91 -1.31 10.75
CA VAL A 35 -1.02 -1.81 12.11
C VAL A 35 0.40 -2.13 12.60
N PRO A 36 1.10 -1.17 13.24
CA PRO A 36 2.48 -1.35 13.67
C PRO A 36 2.67 -2.52 14.63
N GLU A 37 1.68 -2.77 15.50
CA GLU A 37 1.70 -3.85 16.49
C GLU A 37 1.78 -5.24 15.85
N LEU A 38 1.37 -5.36 14.58
CA LEU A 38 1.40 -6.60 13.81
C LEU A 38 2.45 -6.61 12.71
N ASN A 39 3.19 -5.51 12.49
CA ASN A 39 4.04 -5.30 11.33
C ASN A 39 3.30 -5.60 10.01
N LYS A 40 2.04 -5.14 9.89
CA LYS A 40 1.19 -5.42 8.73
C LYS A 40 0.52 -4.17 8.19
N PHE A 41 0.46 -4.09 6.87
CA PHE A 41 -0.34 -3.11 6.15
C PHE A 41 -1.49 -3.79 5.42
N TYR A 42 -2.70 -3.29 5.62
CA TYR A 42 -3.93 -3.82 5.03
C TYR A 42 -4.43 -2.84 3.99
N LEU A 43 -4.70 -3.32 2.77
CA LEU A 43 -5.22 -2.53 1.66
C LEU A 43 -6.55 -3.11 1.20
N ALA A 44 -7.60 -2.31 1.28
CA ALA A 44 -8.91 -2.65 0.74
C ALA A 44 -8.94 -2.38 -0.77
N VAL A 45 -9.24 -3.42 -1.54
CA VAL A 45 -9.43 -3.34 -2.98
C VAL A 45 -10.93 -3.45 -3.28
N PRO A 46 -11.55 -2.40 -3.85
CA PRO A 46 -12.97 -2.45 -4.17
C PRO A 46 -13.24 -3.37 -5.35
N HIS A 47 -14.47 -3.88 -5.44
CA HIS A 47 -14.94 -4.55 -6.65
C HIS A 47 -14.88 -3.61 -7.85
N HIS A 48 -14.31 -4.07 -8.96
CA HIS A 48 -14.29 -3.33 -10.21
C HIS A 48 -14.37 -4.27 -11.42
N GLU A 49 -15.41 -4.08 -12.25
CA GLU A 49 -15.71 -4.94 -13.40
C GLU A 49 -15.73 -6.44 -13.07
N LYS A 50 -14.70 -7.19 -13.48
CA LYS A 50 -14.55 -8.63 -13.24
C LYS A 50 -13.73 -8.94 -11.97
N GLN A 51 -13.11 -7.93 -11.36
CA GLN A 51 -12.34 -8.09 -10.13
C GLN A 51 -13.27 -8.02 -8.92
N VAL A 52 -13.27 -9.08 -8.13
CA VAL A 52 -13.98 -9.13 -6.85
C VAL A 52 -13.28 -8.26 -5.80
N ALA A 53 -14.05 -7.78 -4.82
CA ALA A 53 -13.48 -7.07 -3.69
C ALA A 53 -12.56 -8.01 -2.89
N GLU A 54 -11.40 -7.51 -2.48
CA GLU A 54 -10.40 -8.28 -1.74
C GLU A 54 -9.67 -7.41 -0.72
N LEU A 55 -9.09 -8.07 0.29
CA LEU A 55 -8.19 -7.44 1.26
C LEU A 55 -6.79 -7.95 1.00
N ARG A 56 -5.88 -7.07 0.56
CA ARG A 56 -4.46 -7.40 0.43
C ARG A 56 -3.77 -7.11 1.75
N VAL A 57 -2.94 -8.04 2.19
CA VAL A 57 -2.17 -7.95 3.43
C VAL A 57 -0.70 -8.01 3.09
N TYR A 58 0.05 -7.01 3.51
CA TYR A 58 1.48 -6.90 3.30
C TYR A 58 2.21 -7.00 4.64
N ASP A 59 3.32 -7.74 4.65
CA ASP A 59 4.26 -7.69 5.75
C ASP A 59 5.11 -6.43 5.63
N VAL A 60 5.27 -5.72 6.74
CA VAL A 60 6.10 -4.51 6.84
C VAL A 60 7.43 -4.92 7.46
N LEU A 61 8.50 -4.70 6.69
CA LEU A 61 9.86 -4.99 7.16
C LEU A 61 10.34 -3.84 8.07
N PRO A 62 11.10 -4.13 9.14
CA PRO A 62 11.72 -3.13 10.00
C PRO A 62 12.75 -2.25 9.27
#